data_AF-A0A9D9BXT0-F1
#
_entry.id   AF-A0A9D9BXT0-F1
#
_cell.length_a   1.000
_cell.length_b   1.000
_cell.length_c   1.000
_cell.angle_alpha   90.00
_cell.angle_beta   90.00
_cell.angle_gamma   90.00
#
_symmetry.space_group_name_H-M   'P 1'
#
loop_
_entity.id
_entity.type
_entity.pdbx_description
1 polymer ?
#
loop_
_entity_poly.entity_id
_entity_poly.type
_entity_poly.pdbx_seq_one_letter_code
_entity_poly.pdbx_strand_id
1 'polypeptide(L)' 'MKLVLNFSMFLLAFFSFSNESFALTDYQIKRFCAKNKRVSLCIKNLQEKRSDLQTGKPIKIPVTPFKR' A
#
# COMPACT_ATOMS: atom_id res chain seq x y z
N MET A 1 3.79 -36.36 -14.03
CA MET A 1 3.47 -35.14 -14.80
C MET A 1 2.24 -34.38 -14.29
N LYS A 2 1.18 -35.05 -13.80
CA LYS A 2 0.00 -34.39 -13.20
C LYS A 2 0.29 -33.51 -11.96
N LEU A 3 1.17 -33.96 -11.08
CA LEU A 3 1.54 -33.24 -9.85
C LEU A 3 2.25 -31.90 -10.12
N VAL A 4 3.14 -31.87 -11.12
CA VAL A 4 3.90 -30.67 -11.50
C VAL A 4 2.97 -29.60 -12.07
N LEU A 5 1.99 -29.99 -12.88
CA LEU A 5 0.98 -29.09 -13.45
C LEU A 5 0.10 -28.46 -12.36
N ASN A 6 -0.38 -29.25 -11.41
CA ASN A 6 -1.19 -28.74 -10.31
C ASN A 6 -0.39 -27.79 -9.40
N PHE A 7 0.88 -28.12 -9.12
CA PHE A 7 1.76 -27.29 -8.33
C PHE A 7 2.11 -25.96 -9.03
N SER A 8 2.32 -26.02 -10.35
CA SER A 8 2.51 -24.84 -11.21
C SER A 8 1.29 -23.91 -11.19
N MET A 9 0.07 -24.46 -11.29
CA MET A 9 -1.16 -23.67 -11.20
C MET A 9 -1.33 -23.02 -9.83
N PHE A 10 -0.99 -23.73 -8.76
CA PHE A 10 -1.03 -23.21 -7.39
C PHE A 10 -0.04 -22.04 -7.21
N LEU A 11 1.18 -22.16 -7.72
CA LEU A 11 2.18 -21.09 -7.66
C LEU A 11 1.75 -19.84 -8.43
N LEU A 12 1.16 -19.99 -9.62
CA LEU A 12 0.65 -18.86 -10.42
C LEU A 12 -0.38 -18.03 -9.64
N ALA A 13 -1.27 -18.66 -8.87
CA ALA A 13 -2.25 -17.96 -8.04
C ALA A 13 -1.61 -17.13 -6.92
N PHE A 14 -0.47 -17.58 -6.36
CA PHE A 14 0.28 -16.82 -5.36
C PHE A 14 1.02 -15.62 -5.96
N PHE A 15 1.55 -15.74 -7.18
CA PHE A 15 2.23 -14.65 -7.85
C PHE A 15 1.28 -13.54 -8.33
N SER A 16 0.03 -13.86 -8.68
CA SER A 16 -0.99 -12.85 -9.02
C SER A 16 -1.38 -11.94 -7.85
N PHE A 17 -0.98 -12.27 -6.62
CA PHE A 17 -1.16 -11.42 -5.44
C PHE A 17 -0.08 -10.35 -5.26
N SER A 18 0.78 -10.11 -6.26
CA SER A 18 1.57 -8.87 -6.34
C SER A 18 0.69 -7.67 -6.68
N ASN A 19 -0.42 -7.50 -5.96
CA ASN A 19 -1.16 -6.25 -5.98
C ASN A 19 -0.19 -5.18 -5.49
N GLU A 20 -0.07 -4.14 -6.30
CA GLU A 20 0.83 -3.02 -6.08
C GLU A 20 0.93 -2.70 -4.60
N SER A 21 2.16 -2.66 -4.09
CA SER A 21 2.43 -2.20 -2.74
C SER A 21 2.06 -0.72 -2.68
N PHE A 22 0.76 -0.43 -2.49
CA PHE A 22 0.30 0.92 -2.28
C PHE A 22 1.02 1.42 -1.04
N ALA A 23 1.85 2.44 -1.24
CA ALA A 23 2.75 2.96 -0.21
C ALA A 23 2.05 3.38 1.08
N LEU A 24 0.71 3.53 1.07
CA LEU A 24 -0.11 3.77 2.24
C LEU A 24 -1.37 2.89 2.24
N THR A 25 -1.41 1.88 3.11
CA THR A 25 -2.65 1.19 3.50
C THR A 25 -3.48 2.06 4.45
N ASP A 26 -4.78 1.80 4.57
CA ASP A 26 -5.66 2.52 5.50
C ASP A 26 -5.17 2.42 6.96
N TYR A 27 -4.61 1.27 7.31
CA TYR A 27 -3.99 1.05 8.61
C TYR A 27 -2.77 1.97 8.82
N GLN A 28 -1.87 2.08 7.84
CA GLN A 28 -0.72 2.98 7.89
C GLN A 28 -1.14 4.45 7.95
N ILE A 29 -2.17 4.86 7.18
CA ILE A 29 -2.75 6.21 7.23
C ILE A 29 -3.26 6.52 8.64
N LYS A 30 -4.08 5.64 9.21
CA LYS A 30 -4.61 5.81 10.58
C LYS A 30 -3.48 5.90 11.60
N ARG A 31 -2.51 4.99 11.55
CA ARG A 31 -1.36 4.96 12.47
C ARG A 31 -0.49 6.22 12.36
N PHE A 32 -0.26 6.72 11.14
CA PHE A 32 0.52 7.94 10.90
C PHE A 32 -0.23 9.18 11.40
N CYS A 33 -1.51 9.31 11.06
CA CYS A 33 -2.33 10.46 11.42
C CYS A 33 -2.72 10.52 12.90
N ALA A 34 -2.66 9.40 13.63
CA ALA A 34 -2.97 9.36 15.06
C ALA A 34 -2.10 10.33 15.90
N LYS A 35 -0.90 10.67 15.41
CA LYS A 35 0.01 11.61 16.08
C LYS A 35 -0.24 13.09 15.75
N ASN A 36 -1.15 13.40 14.81
CA ASN A 36 -1.42 14.76 14.37
C ASN A 36 -2.55 15.41 15.18
N LYS A 37 -2.42 16.72 15.45
CA LYS A 37 -3.46 17.52 16.13
C LYS A 37 -4.81 17.53 15.39
N ARG A 38 -4.79 17.38 14.06
CA ARG A 38 -5.98 17.33 13.19
C ARG A 38 -6.03 16.01 12.43
N VAL A 39 -6.42 14.95 13.14
CA VAL A 39 -6.45 13.56 12.61
C VAL A 39 -7.29 13.46 11.34
N SER A 40 -8.50 14.02 11.33
CA SER A 40 -9.43 13.95 10.19
C SER A 40 -8.85 14.60 8.92
N LEU A 41 -8.26 15.78 9.05
CA LEU A 41 -7.62 16.49 7.94
C LEU A 41 -6.41 15.72 7.41
N CYS A 42 -5.60 15.14 8.31
CA CYS A 42 -4.47 14.31 7.92
C CYS A 42 -4.92 13.08 7.11
N ILE A 43 -5.97 12.39 7.57
CA ILE A 43 -6.51 11.22 6.87
C ILE A 43 -6.98 11.61 5.47
N LYS A 44 -7.77 12.69 5.35
CA LYS A 44 -8.24 13.20 4.05
C LYS A 44 -7.08 13.51 3.10
N ASN A 45 -6.08 14.26 3.57
CA ASN A 45 -4.92 14.63 2.74
C ASN A 45 -4.13 13.39 2.27
N LEU A 46 -3.99 12.36 3.11
CA LEU A 46 -3.30 11.14 2.72
C LEU A 46 -4.12 10.26 1.78
N GLN A 47 -5.44 10.23 1.94
CA GLN A 47 -6.34 9.56 1.01
C GLN A 47 -6.32 10.21 -0.37
N GLU A 48 -6.35 11.54 -0.44
CA GLU A 48 -6.26 12.29 -1.69
C GLU A 48 -4.93 12.04 -2.41
N LYS A 49 -3.81 12.09 -1.68
CA LYS A 49 -2.48 11.70 -2.19
C LYS A 49 -2.43 10.27 -2.73
N ARG A 50 -3.12 9.33 -2.07
CA ARG A 50 -3.20 7.94 -2.53
C ARG A 50 -3.97 7.83 -3.85
N SER A 51 -5.06 8.58 -4.01
CA SER A 51 -5.79 8.65 -5.27
C SER A 51 -4.90 9.25 -6.37
N ASP A 52 -4.15 10.31 -6.08
CA ASP A 52 -3.20 10.89 -7.04
C ASP A 52 -2.12 9.88 -7.48
N LEU A 53 -1.60 9.04 -6.57
CA LEU A 53 -0.69 7.95 -6.92
C LEU A 53 -1.31 6.93 -7.87
N GLN A 54 -2.56 6.52 -7.63
CA GLN A 54 -3.26 5.57 -8.49
C GLN A 54 -3.47 6.12 -9.91
N THR A 55 -3.61 7.44 -10.03
CA THR A 55 -3.69 8.14 -11.32
C THR A 55 -2.30 8.39 -11.95
N GLY A 56 -1.22 7.91 -11.32
CA GLY A 56 0.15 8.05 -11.83
C GLY A 56 0.80 9.41 -11.58
N LYS A 57 0.22 10.26 -10.73
CA LYS A 57 0.81 11.58 -10.41
C LYS A 57 1.97 11.42 -9.43
N PRO A 58 3.07 12.15 -9.61
CA PRO A 58 4.16 12.19 -8.63
C PRO A 58 3.69 12.91 -7.36
N ILE A 59 3.90 12.29 -6.20
CA ILE A 59 3.57 12.89 -4.89
C ILE A 59 4.69 12.71 -3.87
N LYS A 60 4.71 13.58 -2.85
CA LYS A 60 5.53 13.38 -1.65
C LYS A 60 4.81 12.49 -0.64
N ILE A 61 5.34 11.29 -0.46
CA ILE A 61 4.87 10.29 0.50
C ILE A 61 5.60 10.51 1.83
N PRO A 62 4.90 10.70 2.95
CA PRO A 62 5.55 10.73 4.24
C PRO A 62 5.99 9.31 4.62
N VAL A 63 7.30 9.09 4.66
CA VAL A 63 7.91 7.85 5.12
C VAL A 63 8.41 8.01 6.54
N THR A 64 8.25 6.97 7.37
CA THR A 64 8.95 6.94 8.66
C THR A 64 10.38 6.51 8.39
N PRO A 65 11.40 7.31 8.72
CA PRO A 65 12.78 6.91 8.49
C PRO A 65 13.07 5.61 9.26
N PHE A 66 13.70 4.65 8.57
CA PHE A 66 14.23 3.46 9.23
C PHE A 66 15.34 3.91 10.18
N LYS A 67 15.25 3.52 11.46
CA LYS A 67 16.31 3.82 12.44
C LYS A 67 17.63 3.26 11.90
N ARG A 68 18.67 4.10 11.84
CA ARG A 68 20.05 3.66 11.61
C ARG A 68 20.63 3.07 12.88
#